data_AF-A0A328TIL7-F1
#
_entry.id   AF-A0A328TIL7-F1
#
_cell.length_a   1.000
_cell.length_b   1.000
_cell.length_c   1.000
_cell.angle_alpha   90.00
_cell.angle_beta   90.00
_cell.angle_gamma   90.00
#
_symmetry.space_group_name_H-M   'P 1'
#
loop_
_entity.id
_entity.type
_entity.pdbx_description
1 polymer ?
#
loop_
_entity_poly.entity_id
_entity_poly.type
_entity_poly.pdbx_seq_one_letter_code
_entity_poly.pdbx_strand_id
1 'polypeptide(L)'
;MAPRLILFSLIRLGLTGCSTPARQAATAPAACALGDAMIQTTLYFGLNRPQGAAILEAEWQGFVDGEVTPRVKDGLTVFAAQGQWLGNDGKLTRESSKAADADPQPG
;
A
#
# COMPACT_ATOMS: atom_id res chain seq x y z
N MET A 1 -16.61 70.04 59.21
CA MET A 1 -15.61 69.87 60.29
C MET A 1 -14.87 68.57 60.00
N ALA A 2 -13.58 68.65 59.64
CA ALA A 2 -12.75 67.48 59.31
C ALA A 2 -12.38 66.71 60.61
N PRO A 3 -11.92 65.45 60.53
CA PRO A 3 -10.50 65.26 60.31
C PRO A 3 -10.11 64.10 59.38
N ARG A 4 -8.94 64.28 58.77
CA ARG A 4 -8.15 63.25 58.09
C ARG A 4 -7.65 62.22 59.11
N LEU A 5 -7.68 60.94 58.76
CA LEU A 5 -6.63 60.02 59.19
C LEU A 5 -6.34 59.01 58.08
N ILE A 6 -5.06 59.02 57.71
CA ILE A 6 -4.40 58.15 56.77
C ILE A 6 -4.27 56.76 57.42
N LEU A 7 -4.20 55.76 56.54
CA LEU A 7 -3.36 54.56 56.67
C LEU A 7 -4.10 53.25 56.98
N PHE A 8 -3.60 52.23 56.30
CA PHE A 8 -3.81 50.80 56.52
C PHE A 8 -5.00 50.12 55.83
N SER A 9 -4.69 49.68 54.61
CA SER A 9 -4.33 48.26 54.41
C SER A 9 -5.32 47.42 53.60
N LEU A 10 -4.68 46.56 52.81
CA LEU A 10 -5.15 45.26 52.35
C LEU A 10 -6.13 45.21 51.18
N ILE A 11 -5.57 44.67 50.08
CA ILE A 11 -6.18 43.63 49.24
C ILE A 11 -7.35 44.18 48.41
N ARG A 12 -7.23 44.25 47.08
CA ARG A 12 -7.55 43.11 46.21
C ARG A 12 -6.82 43.25 44.89
N LEU A 13 -5.82 42.40 44.71
CA LEU A 13 -5.28 42.05 43.41
C LEU A 13 -6.43 41.38 42.62
N GLY A 14 -7.10 42.17 41.79
CA GLY A 14 -8.27 41.75 41.03
C GLY A 14 -7.88 40.83 39.88
N LEU A 15 -8.11 39.54 40.08
CA LEU A 15 -8.31 38.45 39.12
C LEU A 15 -7.77 38.70 37.69
N THR A 16 -6.50 38.36 37.45
CA THR A 16 -6.09 37.85 36.14
C THR A 16 -6.70 36.47 35.98
N GLY A 17 -7.94 36.42 35.46
CA GLY A 17 -8.56 35.17 35.04
C GLY A 17 -7.72 34.53 33.94
N CYS A 18 -7.40 33.24 34.08
CA CYS A 18 -6.82 32.46 33.00
C CYS A 18 -7.77 32.50 31.80
N SER A 19 -7.40 33.21 30.73
CA SER A 19 -7.95 32.94 29.41
C SER A 19 -7.41 31.57 28.99
N THR A 20 -8.22 30.53 29.18
CA THR A 20 -7.98 29.28 28.48
C THR A 20 -8.12 29.61 27.00
N PRO A 21 -7.09 29.41 26.15
CA PRO A 21 -7.32 29.47 24.72
C PRO A 21 -8.44 28.47 24.44
N ALA A 22 -9.51 28.93 23.81
CA ALA A 22 -10.57 28.04 23.35
C ALA A 22 -9.85 26.93 22.58
N ARG A 23 -9.94 25.69 23.07
CA ARG A 23 -9.48 24.53 22.31
C ARG A 23 -10.27 24.61 21.02
N GLN A 24 -9.64 25.08 19.95
CA GLN A 24 -10.11 24.79 18.61
C GLN A 24 -10.34 23.29 18.64
N ALA A 25 -11.59 22.87 18.47
CA ALA A 25 -11.90 21.49 18.24
C ALA A 25 -11.01 21.12 17.06
N ALA A 26 -9.94 20.38 17.33
CA ALA A 26 -9.08 19.87 16.29
C ALA A 26 -10.03 19.08 15.41
N THR A 27 -10.27 19.58 14.20
CA THR A 27 -10.97 18.82 13.17
C THR A 27 -10.21 17.51 13.13
N ALA A 28 -10.87 16.41 13.53
CA ALA A 28 -10.23 15.11 13.44
C ALA A 28 -9.69 14.99 12.02
N PRO A 29 -8.43 14.56 11.82
CA PRO A 29 -7.91 14.38 10.48
C PRO A 29 -8.93 13.53 9.73
N ALA A 30 -9.29 13.94 8.51
CA ALA A 30 -10.22 13.18 7.68
C ALA A 30 -9.72 11.73 7.69
N ALA A 31 -10.49 10.84 8.33
CA ALA A 31 -10.10 9.46 8.45
C ALA A 31 -10.02 8.91 7.03
N CYS A 32 -8.87 8.36 6.64
CA CYS A 32 -8.77 7.67 5.36
C CYS A 32 -9.85 6.60 5.33
N ALA A 33 -10.73 6.66 4.34
CA ALA A 33 -11.63 5.55 4.07
C ALA A 33 -10.76 4.34 3.78
N LEU A 34 -10.89 3.30 4.61
CA LEU A 34 -10.36 1.98 4.27
C LEU A 34 -11.16 1.49 3.06
N GLY A 35 -10.46 1.29 1.95
CA GLY A 35 -11.05 0.68 0.75
C GLY A 35 -11.39 -0.79 0.98
N ASP A 36 -12.03 -1.40 0.00
CA ASP A 36 -12.39 -2.82 0.06
C ASP A 36 -11.14 -3.72 0.06
N ALA A 37 -11.28 -4.89 0.67
CA ALA A 37 -10.22 -5.89 0.67
C ALA A 37 -9.98 -6.41 -0.76
N MET A 38 -8.75 -6.27 -1.25
CA MET A 38 -8.36 -6.74 -2.59
C MET A 38 -7.56 -8.03 -2.51
N ILE A 39 -7.85 -8.95 -3.43
CA ILE A 39 -7.08 -10.18 -3.65
C ILE A 39 -6.37 -10.06 -4.99
N GLN A 40 -5.05 -10.23 -5.00
CA GLN A 40 -4.26 -10.32 -6.23
C GLN A 40 -3.79 -11.76 -6.42
N THR A 41 -4.01 -12.29 -7.62
CA THR A 41 -3.49 -13.60 -8.03
C THR A 41 -2.42 -13.40 -9.10
N THR A 42 -1.20 -13.82 -8.78
CA THR A 42 -0.06 -13.79 -9.71
C THR A 42 0.33 -15.22 -10.09
N LEU A 43 0.47 -15.47 -11.39
CA LEU A 43 0.98 -16.73 -11.93
C LEU A 43 2.42 -16.52 -12.42
N TYR A 44 3.32 -17.44 -12.09
CA TYR A 44 4.72 -17.40 -12.50
C TYR A 44 5.05 -18.55 -13.44
N PHE A 45 5.72 -18.26 -14.56
CA PHE A 45 6.04 -19.22 -15.60
C PHE A 45 7.52 -19.18 -15.94
N GLY A 46 8.19 -20.34 -15.87
CA GLY A 46 9.53 -20.53 -16.41
C GLY A 46 9.52 -20.68 -17.92
N LEU A 47 10.53 -20.14 -18.59
CA LEU A 47 10.66 -20.21 -20.05
C LEU A 47 11.69 -21.23 -20.53
N ASN A 48 12.32 -21.98 -19.61
CA ASN A 48 13.22 -23.06 -19.99
C ASN A 48 12.46 -24.38 -20.21
N ARG A 49 12.83 -25.09 -21.29
CA ARG A 49 12.42 -26.49 -21.47
C ARG A 49 13.45 -27.39 -20.80
N PRO A 50 13.05 -28.52 -20.16
CA PRO A 50 14.01 -29.48 -19.61
C PRO A 50 15.02 -29.96 -20.65
N GLN A 51 14.57 -30.07 -21.91
CA GLN A 51 15.38 -30.42 -23.07
C GLN A 51 14.93 -29.53 -24.24
N GLY A 52 15.89 -28.97 -24.98
CA GLY A 52 15.64 -28.13 -26.15
C GLY A 52 15.82 -26.64 -25.90
N ALA A 53 15.42 -25.84 -26.90
CA ALA A 53 15.54 -24.39 -26.84
C ALA A 53 14.58 -23.78 -25.81
N ALA A 54 14.92 -22.59 -25.31
CA ALA A 54 14.01 -21.80 -24.48
C ALA A 54 12.73 -21.45 -25.27
N ILE A 55 11.64 -21.23 -24.54
CA ILE A 55 10.35 -20.78 -25.08
C ILE A 55 10.56 -19.43 -25.74
N LEU A 56 10.20 -19.31 -27.02
CA LEU A 56 10.27 -18.05 -27.75
C LEU A 56 9.08 -17.16 -27.39
N GLU A 57 9.22 -15.85 -27.57
CA GLU A 57 8.16 -14.89 -27.24
C GLU A 57 6.85 -15.18 -27.99
N ALA A 58 6.92 -15.59 -29.26
CA ALA A 58 5.74 -15.95 -30.04
C ALA A 58 5.04 -17.21 -29.51
N GLU A 59 5.80 -18.19 -29.00
CA GLU A 59 5.24 -19.40 -28.39
C GLU A 59 4.58 -19.08 -27.06
N TRP A 60 5.22 -18.20 -26.27
CA TRP A 60 4.65 -17.66 -25.04
C TRP A 60 3.32 -16.93 -25.31
N GLN A 61 3.30 -16.01 -26.28
CA GLN A 61 2.09 -15.27 -26.60
C GLN A 61 0.97 -16.20 -27.08
N GLY A 62 1.29 -17.20 -27.90
CA GLY A 62 0.31 -18.21 -28.32
C GLY A 62 -0.30 -19.00 -27.16
N PHE A 63 0.51 -19.34 -26.14
CA PHE A 63 0.01 -19.96 -24.92
C PHE A 63 -0.90 -19.01 -24.11
N VAL A 64 -0.51 -17.74 -23.98
CA VAL A 64 -1.35 -16.74 -23.30
C VAL A 64 -2.70 -16.62 -24.00
N ASP A 65 -2.71 -16.44 -25.31
CA ASP A 65 -3.92 -16.24 -26.10
C ASP A 65 -4.84 -17.48 -26.09
N GLY A 66 -4.26 -18.67 -26.22
CA GLY A 66 -5.00 -19.93 -26.32
C GLY A 66 -5.46 -20.50 -24.98
N GLU A 67 -4.66 -20.35 -23.93
CA GLU A 67 -4.89 -21.04 -22.66
C GLU A 67 -5.15 -20.10 -21.48
N VAL A 68 -4.45 -18.97 -21.38
CA VAL A 68 -4.58 -18.09 -20.23
C VAL A 68 -5.78 -17.16 -20.38
N THR A 69 -5.83 -16.39 -21.47
CA THR A 69 -6.87 -15.39 -21.74
C THR A 69 -8.30 -15.94 -21.64
N PRO A 70 -8.64 -17.15 -22.15
CA PRO A 70 -10.00 -17.68 -22.02
C PRO A 70 -10.44 -17.95 -20.57
N ARG A 71 -9.47 -18.15 -19.66
CA ARG A 71 -9.71 -18.45 -18.23
C ARG A 71 -9.66 -17.20 -17.36
N VAL A 72 -8.98 -16.14 -17.82
CA VAL A 72 -8.86 -14.85 -17.12
C VAL A 72 -9.64 -13.77 -17.86
N LYS A 73 -10.97 -13.87 -17.80
CA LYS A 73 -11.90 -13.07 -18.63
C LYS A 73 -11.87 -11.57 -18.35
N ASP A 74 -11.48 -11.21 -17.13
CA ASP A 74 -11.52 -9.83 -16.64
C ASP A 74 -10.30 -9.01 -17.09
N GLY A 75 -9.29 -9.67 -17.67
CA GLY A 75 -8.03 -9.06 -18.06
C GLY A 75 -6.85 -9.64 -17.29
N LEU A 76 -5.68 -9.52 -17.88
CA LEU A 76 -4.42 -9.84 -17.23
C LEU A 76 -3.32 -8.90 -17.69
N THR A 77 -2.35 -8.68 -16.80
CA THR A 77 -1.14 -7.94 -17.11
C THR A 77 0.06 -8.88 -17.00
N VAL A 78 0.90 -8.92 -18.04
CA VAL A 78 2.10 -9.77 -18.09
C VAL A 78 3.37 -8.94 -17.96
N PHE A 79 4.28 -9.38 -17.09
CA PHE A 79 5.58 -8.77 -16.84
C PHE A 79 6.71 -9.73 -17.20
N ALA A 80 7.83 -9.18 -17.66
CA ALA A 80 9.09 -9.91 -17.72
C ALA A 80 9.61 -10.18 -16.30
N ALA A 81 10.09 -11.40 -16.06
CA ALA A 81 10.60 -11.81 -14.76
C ALA A 81 11.86 -12.70 -14.90
N GLN A 82 12.53 -12.96 -13.78
CA GLN A 82 13.65 -13.88 -13.70
C GLN A 82 13.45 -14.83 -12.51
N GLY A 83 13.44 -16.12 -12.79
CA GLY A 83 13.34 -17.18 -11.79
C GLY A 83 14.73 -17.57 -11.27
N GLN A 84 14.82 -17.86 -9.97
CA GLN A 84 16.01 -18.44 -9.35
C GLN A 84 15.62 -19.36 -8.21
N TRP A 85 16.16 -20.57 -8.20
CA TRP A 85 15.96 -21.52 -7.10
C TRP A 85 17.17 -22.43 -6.94
N LEU A 86 17.29 -22.99 -5.73
CA LEU A 86 18.32 -23.98 -5.43
C LEU A 86 17.79 -25.37 -5.82
N GLY A 87 18.51 -26.05 -6.72
CA GLY A 87 18.20 -27.43 -7.07
C GLY A 87 18.53 -28.40 -5.93
N ASN A 88 17.99 -29.61 -6.01
CA ASN A 88 18.28 -30.67 -5.03
C ASN A 88 19.75 -31.11 -5.04
N ASP A 89 20.48 -30.80 -6.11
CA ASP A 89 21.93 -30.98 -6.26
C ASP A 89 22.75 -29.85 -5.60
N GLY A 90 22.08 -28.90 -4.94
CA GLY A 90 22.70 -27.73 -4.33
C GLY A 90 23.14 -26.67 -5.35
N LYS A 91 22.80 -26.84 -6.63
CA LYS A 91 23.17 -25.87 -7.68
C LYS A 91 22.11 -24.80 -7.82
N LEU A 92 22.55 -23.55 -7.85
CA LEU A 92 21.68 -22.42 -8.12
C LEU A 92 21.32 -22.35 -9.60
N THR A 93 20.03 -22.52 -9.89
CA THR A 93 19.48 -22.40 -11.25
C THR A 93 18.87 -21.03 -11.43
N ARG A 94 19.02 -20.47 -12.64
CA ARG A 94 18.41 -19.22 -13.06
C ARG A 94 17.74 -19.41 -14.41
N GLU A 95 16.61 -18.74 -14.61
CA GLU A 95 15.93 -18.73 -15.89
C GLU A 95 15.23 -17.42 -16.18
N SER A 96 14.97 -17.18 -17.46
CA SER A 96 13.98 -16.19 -17.88
C SER A 96 12.58 -16.68 -17.53
N SER A 97 11.74 -15.78 -17.06
CA SER A 97 10.38 -16.08 -16.61
C SER A 97 9.39 -15.01 -17.06
N LYS A 98 8.10 -15.31 -16.91
CA LYS A 98 6.99 -14.35 -17.03
C LYS A 98 6.14 -14.40 -15.76
N ALA A 99 5.67 -13.25 -15.32
CA ALA A 99 4.66 -13.14 -14.28
C ALA A 99 3.38 -12.59 -14.90
N ALA A 100 2.22 -13.15 -14.55
CA ALA A 100 0.92 -12.68 -15.02
C ALA A 100 0.02 -12.40 -13.83
N ASP A 101 -0.37 -11.15 -13.67
CA ASP A 101 -1.37 -10.73 -12.70
C ASP A 101 -2.75 -10.79 -13.35
N ALA A 102 -3.71 -11.44 -12.69
CA ALA A 102 -5.11 -11.31 -13.06
C ALA A 102 -5.61 -9.95 -12.58
N ASP A 103 -6.21 -9.17 -13.48
CA ASP A 103 -6.69 -7.84 -13.14
C ASP A 103 -7.92 -7.97 -12.21
N PRO A 104 -7.90 -7.35 -11.03
CA PRO A 104 -9.02 -7.43 -10.11
C PRO A 104 -10.22 -6.64 -10.66
N GLN A 105 -11.40 -7.25 -10.66
CA GLN A 105 -12.64 -6.51 -10.90
C GLN A 105 -12.85 -5.51 -9.75
N PRO A 106 -13.13 -4.22 -10.02
CA PRO A 106 -13.69 -3.35 -9.01
C PRO A 106 -15.03 -3.96 -8.58
N GLY A 107 -15.16 -4.25 -7.28
CA GLY A 107 -16.39 -4.76 -6.67
C GLY A 107 -17.54 -3.77 -6.72
#